data_AF-A0A1E2RWW9-F1
#
_entry.id   AF-A0A1E2RWW9-F1
#
_cell.length_a   1.000
_cell.length_b   1.000
_cell.length_c   1.000
_cell.angle_alpha   90.00
_cell.angle_beta   90.00
_cell.angle_gamma   90.00
#
_symmetry.space_group_name_H-M   'P 1'
#
loop_
_entity.id
_entity.type
_entity.pdbx_description
1 polymer ?
#
loop_
_entity_poly.entity_id
_entity_poly.type
_entity_poly.pdbx_seq_one_letter_code
_entity_poly.pdbx_strand_id
1 'polypeptide(L)'
;MTAVRIFIGAAVLTVAVAVVAGIYLLTYRPDASLYPVRGIDVSHHQGDIDWDKVAADNVAFAYMKSTEGGDWKDRKFLENWKAAKKAGIATGAYHFFTLCRPGKDQAENFLATLPKDGTMLPPAVDLEYVGNCKERPTPEALKPEVDAFFGMVEEALGREAIIYAPEDFLADYGDALPDRPLWRRSVFRPPHKDDWLLWQYTFTGFVDGIEEGVDLNVLKGDEAVLSKQLR
;
A
#
# COMPACT_ATOMS: atom_id res chain seq x y z
N MET A 1 -27.71 21.69 41.63
CA MET A 1 -26.59 20.73 41.74
C MET A 1 -26.75 19.47 40.88
N THR A 2 -27.97 18.99 40.61
CA THR A 2 -28.21 17.74 39.86
C THR A 2 -27.88 17.84 38.36
N ALA A 3 -28.25 18.94 37.69
CA ALA A 3 -28.00 19.13 36.26
C ALA A 3 -26.49 19.20 35.91
N VAL A 4 -25.69 19.93 36.70
CA VAL A 4 -24.23 20.05 36.49
C VAL A 4 -23.53 18.68 36.62
N ARG A 5 -23.97 17.81 37.53
CA ARG A 5 -23.43 16.45 37.67
C ARG A 5 -23.79 15.54 36.49
N ILE A 6 -24.98 15.70 35.90
CA ILE A 6 -25.41 14.96 34.71
C ILE A 6 -24.59 15.41 33.48
N PHE A 7 -24.36 16.71 33.30
CA PHE A 7 -23.53 17.23 32.21
C PHE A 7 -22.06 16.78 32.30
N ILE A 8 -21.48 16.76 33.51
CA ILE A 8 -20.11 16.27 33.73
C ILE A 8 -20.04 14.75 33.45
N GLY A 9 -21.01 13.96 33.92
CA GLY A 9 -21.07 12.51 33.66
C GLY A 9 -21.21 12.17 32.18
N ALA A 10 -22.03 12.91 31.42
CA ALA A 10 -22.17 12.74 29.98
C ALA A 10 -20.88 13.11 29.23
N ALA A 11 -20.22 14.22 29.59
CA ALA A 11 -18.96 14.63 28.97
C ALA A 11 -17.81 13.63 29.22
N VAL A 12 -17.70 13.10 30.45
CA VAL A 12 -16.71 12.07 30.79
C VAL A 12 -16.96 10.78 30.01
N LEU A 13 -18.22 10.37 29.84
CA LEU A 13 -18.57 9.20 29.04
C LEU A 13 -18.25 9.41 27.55
N THR A 14 -18.52 10.58 26.98
CA THR A 14 -18.17 10.90 25.59
C THR A 14 -16.66 10.87 25.37
N VAL A 15 -15.88 11.45 26.27
CA VAL A 15 -14.41 11.41 26.18
C VAL A 15 -13.91 9.97 26.31
N ALA A 16 -14.43 9.19 27.25
CA ALA A 16 -14.05 7.78 27.41
C ALA A 16 -14.37 6.95 26.16
N VAL A 17 -15.54 7.14 25.55
CA VAL A 17 -15.92 6.47 24.29
C VAL A 17 -15.00 6.89 23.14
N ALA A 18 -14.66 8.18 23.02
CA ALA A 18 -13.73 8.66 21.99
C ALA A 18 -12.32 8.09 22.18
N VAL A 19 -11.84 7.97 23.43
CA VAL A 19 -10.55 7.36 23.76
C VAL A 19 -10.56 5.86 23.41
N VAL A 20 -11.60 5.13 23.82
CA VAL A 20 -11.71 3.69 23.51
C VAL A 20 -11.82 3.45 22.00
N ALA A 21 -12.60 4.27 21.28
CA ALA A 21 -12.69 4.21 19.83
C ALA A 21 -11.34 4.53 19.17
N GLY A 22 -10.63 5.56 19.64
CA GLY A 22 -9.30 5.90 19.17
C GLY A 22 -8.30 4.77 19.37
N ILE A 23 -8.28 4.15 20.55
CA ILE A 23 -7.43 2.98 20.84
C ILE A 23 -7.80 1.80 19.92
N TYR A 24 -9.09 1.52 19.76
CA TYR A 24 -9.55 0.45 18.86
C TYR A 24 -9.10 0.69 17.42
N LEU A 25 -9.22 1.92 16.91
CA LEU A 25 -8.79 2.25 15.53
C LEU A 25 -7.27 2.11 15.36
N LEU A 26 -6.48 2.51 16.36
CA LEU A 26 -5.02 2.38 16.33
C LEU A 26 -4.53 0.94 16.50
N THR A 27 -5.31 0.08 17.17
CA THR A 27 -4.94 -1.31 17.46
C THR A 27 -5.67 -2.34 16.60
N TYR A 28 -6.55 -1.89 15.70
CA TYR A 28 -7.30 -2.78 14.83
C TYR A 28 -6.35 -3.61 13.95
N ARG A 29 -6.52 -4.92 14.04
CA ARG A 29 -5.83 -5.91 13.19
C ARG A 29 -6.85 -6.94 12.73
N PRO A 30 -6.86 -7.32 11.44
CA PRO A 30 -7.64 -8.46 10.97
C PRO A 30 -7.27 -9.74 11.75
N ASP A 31 -8.19 -10.69 11.80
CA ASP A 31 -7.96 -11.97 12.48
C ASP A 31 -6.77 -12.70 11.85
N ALA A 32 -5.71 -12.92 12.64
CA ALA A 32 -4.48 -13.57 12.18
C ALA A 32 -4.67 -15.03 11.77
N SER A 33 -5.74 -15.70 12.22
CA SER A 33 -6.09 -17.05 11.75
C SER A 33 -6.66 -17.05 10.33
N LEU A 34 -7.27 -15.95 9.90
CA LEU A 34 -7.78 -15.75 8.55
C LEU A 34 -6.73 -15.12 7.64
N TYR A 35 -5.89 -14.25 8.20
CA TYR A 35 -4.88 -13.47 7.48
C TYR A 35 -3.52 -13.57 8.17
N PRO A 36 -2.85 -14.74 8.09
CA PRO A 36 -1.60 -14.98 8.81
C PRO A 36 -0.42 -14.20 8.23
N VAL A 37 -0.46 -13.85 6.95
CA VAL A 37 0.62 -13.12 6.26
C VAL A 37 0.34 -11.63 6.27
N ARG A 38 1.11 -10.90 7.07
CA ARG A 38 1.01 -9.45 7.23
C ARG A 38 2.19 -8.75 6.59
N GLY A 39 1.95 -7.52 6.13
CA GLY A 39 2.97 -6.69 5.55
C GLY A 39 2.73 -5.21 5.78
N ILE A 40 3.66 -4.41 5.31
CA ILE A 40 3.60 -2.96 5.35
C ILE A 40 3.80 -2.37 3.95
N ASP A 41 3.44 -1.11 3.79
CA ASP A 41 3.95 -0.32 2.69
C ASP A 41 4.50 1.01 3.18
N VAL A 42 5.62 1.44 2.58
CA VAL A 42 6.44 2.54 3.10
C VAL A 42 6.99 3.40 1.97
N SER A 43 7.35 4.63 2.33
CA SER A 43 8.05 5.59 1.48
C SER A 43 9.09 6.36 2.31
N HIS A 44 9.69 7.41 1.74
CA HIS A 44 10.50 8.35 2.52
C HIS A 44 9.75 9.04 3.68
N HIS A 45 8.42 8.98 3.73
CA HIS A 45 7.63 9.54 4.83
C HIS A 45 7.83 8.78 6.15
N GLN A 46 8.18 7.50 6.11
CA GLN A 46 8.42 6.70 7.31
C GLN A 46 9.82 6.90 7.92
N GLY A 47 10.63 7.80 7.35
CA GLY A 47 11.92 8.16 7.92
C GLY A 47 12.96 7.03 7.88
N ASP A 48 13.72 6.90 8.97
CA ASP A 48 14.68 5.82 9.19
C ASP A 48 13.97 4.63 9.83
N ILE A 49 14.15 3.42 9.27
CA ILE A 49 13.44 2.22 9.69
C ILE A 49 14.42 1.18 10.23
N ASP A 50 14.16 0.67 11.43
CA ASP A 50 14.87 -0.47 12.01
C ASP A 50 14.23 -1.78 11.50
N TRP A 51 14.71 -2.26 10.36
CA TRP A 51 14.14 -3.42 9.67
C TRP A 51 14.28 -4.74 10.44
N ASP A 52 15.24 -4.87 11.36
CA ASP A 52 15.37 -6.06 12.21
C ASP A 52 14.22 -6.12 13.22
N LYS A 53 13.83 -4.95 13.79
CA LYS A 53 12.63 -4.86 14.63
C LYS A 53 11.34 -5.06 13.86
N VAL A 54 11.24 -4.51 12.65
CA VAL A 54 10.08 -4.72 11.78
C VAL A 54 9.86 -6.21 11.50
N ALA A 55 10.94 -6.95 11.19
CA ALA A 55 10.87 -8.40 11.01
C ALA A 55 10.44 -9.11 12.30
N ALA A 56 10.95 -8.69 13.46
CA ALA A 56 10.59 -9.24 14.77
C ALA A 56 9.11 -8.98 15.17
N ASP A 57 8.47 -7.94 14.62
CA ASP A 57 7.03 -7.66 14.79
C ASP A 57 6.14 -8.43 13.78
N ASN A 58 6.65 -9.54 13.23
CA ASN A 58 5.97 -10.44 12.30
C ASN A 58 5.43 -9.73 11.05
N VAL A 59 6.29 -8.93 10.41
CA VAL A 59 6.08 -8.39 9.06
C VAL A 59 6.75 -9.32 8.06
N ALA A 60 5.96 -9.97 7.21
CA ALA A 60 6.44 -10.94 6.24
C ALA A 60 6.81 -10.30 4.89
N PHE A 61 6.15 -9.19 4.54
CA PHE A 61 6.41 -8.47 3.30
C PHE A 61 6.38 -6.94 3.46
N ALA A 62 7.07 -6.24 2.58
CA ALA A 62 7.03 -4.79 2.49
C ALA A 62 6.98 -4.33 1.02
N TYR A 63 6.02 -3.48 0.68
CA TYR A 63 6.04 -2.69 -0.56
C TYR A 63 6.67 -1.32 -0.31
N MET A 64 7.56 -0.90 -1.19
CA MET A 64 8.28 0.37 -1.02
C MET A 64 8.05 1.29 -2.21
N LYS A 65 7.74 2.55 -1.93
CA LYS A 65 7.66 3.58 -2.97
C LYS A 65 9.01 3.64 -3.65
N SER A 66 9.02 3.43 -4.95
CA SER A 66 10.24 3.53 -5.75
C SER A 66 10.28 4.84 -6.53
N THR A 67 9.14 5.20 -7.13
CA THR A 67 9.03 6.26 -8.12
C THR A 67 7.65 6.90 -8.09
N GLU A 68 7.57 8.13 -8.58
CA GLU A 68 6.33 8.87 -8.81
C GLU A 68 6.44 9.61 -10.13
N GLY A 69 5.45 9.47 -11.01
CA GLY A 69 5.48 10.13 -12.31
C GLY A 69 6.71 9.83 -13.16
N GLY A 70 7.03 10.71 -14.10
CA GLY A 70 8.06 10.44 -15.12
C GLY A 70 9.52 10.65 -14.67
N ASP A 71 9.78 11.22 -13.50
CA ASP A 71 11.12 11.69 -13.12
C ASP A 71 11.47 11.60 -11.64
N TRP A 72 10.49 11.45 -10.74
CA TRP A 72 10.76 11.43 -9.31
C TRP A 72 11.06 10.02 -8.80
N LYS A 73 12.08 9.91 -7.93
CA LYS A 73 12.51 8.67 -7.28
C LYS A 73 12.51 8.86 -5.77
N ASP A 74 11.98 7.88 -5.05
CA ASP A 74 11.95 7.94 -3.59
C ASP A 74 13.37 7.79 -3.03
N ARG A 75 13.79 8.79 -2.25
CA ARG A 75 15.15 8.88 -1.69
C ARG A 75 15.50 7.76 -0.72
N LYS A 76 14.50 7.09 -0.12
CA LYS A 76 14.68 5.99 0.84
C LYS A 76 14.53 4.61 0.21
N PHE A 77 14.04 4.52 -1.03
CA PHE A 77 13.75 3.23 -1.69
C PHE A 77 14.90 2.23 -1.63
N LEU A 78 16.09 2.57 -2.13
CA LEU A 78 17.19 1.61 -2.23
C LEU A 78 17.79 1.24 -0.87
N GLU A 79 17.75 2.17 0.10
CA GLU A 79 18.16 1.93 1.48
C GLU A 79 17.22 0.93 2.15
N ASN A 80 15.91 1.21 2.11
CA ASN A 80 14.85 0.35 2.64
C ASN A 80 14.86 -1.02 1.97
N TRP A 81 15.03 -1.07 0.64
CA TRP A 81 15.05 -2.32 -0.11
C TRP A 81 16.12 -3.28 0.40
N LYS A 82 17.36 -2.77 0.52
CA LYS A 82 18.50 -3.57 0.96
C LYS A 82 18.36 -4.01 2.41
N ALA A 83 17.89 -3.10 3.27
CA ALA A 83 17.75 -3.37 4.70
C ALA A 83 16.63 -4.39 4.98
N ALA A 84 15.44 -4.23 4.37
CA ALA A 84 14.34 -5.18 4.51
C ALA A 84 14.71 -6.57 3.98
N LYS A 85 15.35 -6.65 2.81
CA LYS A 85 15.85 -7.93 2.28
C LYS A 85 16.82 -8.60 3.23
N LYS A 86 17.75 -7.83 3.81
CA LYS A 86 18.72 -8.36 4.79
C LYS A 86 18.04 -8.89 6.05
N ALA A 87 16.95 -8.26 6.47
CA ALA A 87 16.12 -8.70 7.60
C ALA A 87 15.20 -9.90 7.27
N GLY A 88 15.24 -10.42 6.03
CA GLY A 88 14.45 -11.57 5.61
C GLY A 88 13.01 -11.25 5.20
N ILE A 89 12.68 -9.97 4.99
CA ILE A 89 11.34 -9.53 4.57
C ILE A 89 11.22 -9.63 3.04
N ALA A 90 10.10 -10.17 2.55
CA ALA A 90 9.80 -10.19 1.12
C ALA A 90 9.54 -8.77 0.59
N THR A 91 10.30 -8.32 -0.41
CA THR A 91 10.25 -6.93 -0.88
C THR A 91 9.51 -6.79 -2.21
N GLY A 92 8.61 -5.81 -2.28
CA GLY A 92 7.96 -5.32 -3.49
C GLY A 92 8.24 -3.84 -3.71
N ALA A 93 8.13 -3.38 -4.95
CA ALA A 93 8.28 -1.98 -5.30
C ALA A 93 6.98 -1.47 -5.90
N TYR A 94 6.57 -0.26 -5.53
CA TYR A 94 5.44 0.40 -6.17
C TYR A 94 5.82 1.69 -6.88
N HIS A 95 5.07 2.00 -7.93
CA HIS A 95 5.08 3.25 -8.65
C HIS A 95 3.83 4.05 -8.33
N PHE A 96 3.99 5.31 -7.91
CA PHE A 96 2.87 6.23 -7.72
C PHE A 96 2.51 6.88 -9.06
N PHE A 97 1.42 6.44 -9.66
CA PHE A 97 1.01 6.87 -10.99
C PHE A 97 0.38 8.26 -10.93
N THR A 98 0.91 9.18 -11.75
CA THR A 98 0.32 10.52 -11.90
C THR A 98 -0.57 10.55 -13.14
N LEU A 99 -1.77 11.10 -13.01
CA LEU A 99 -2.74 11.21 -14.11
C LEU A 99 -2.37 12.30 -15.14
N CYS A 100 -1.29 13.04 -14.89
CA CYS A 100 -0.85 14.21 -15.68
C CYS A 100 0.36 13.90 -16.57
N ARG A 101 0.78 12.64 -16.70
CA ARG A 101 1.98 12.26 -17.47
C ARG A 101 1.73 11.03 -18.33
N PRO A 102 2.41 10.91 -19.49
CA PRO A 102 2.36 9.71 -20.29
C PRO A 102 2.78 8.48 -19.49
N GLY A 103 2.05 7.37 -19.65
CA GLY A 103 2.36 6.12 -18.95
C GLY A 103 3.71 5.53 -19.35
N LYS A 104 4.14 5.79 -20.60
CA LYS A 104 5.47 5.42 -21.07
C LYS A 104 6.59 6.04 -20.22
N ASP A 105 6.55 7.36 -20.01
CA ASP A 105 7.57 8.09 -19.23
C ASP A 105 7.62 7.55 -17.78
N GLN A 106 6.45 7.24 -17.23
CA GLN A 106 6.30 6.67 -15.90
C GLN A 106 6.89 5.25 -15.80
N ALA A 107 6.65 4.41 -16.80
CA ALA A 107 7.22 3.07 -16.86
C ALA A 107 8.74 3.09 -17.01
N GLU A 108 9.27 4.01 -17.83
CA GLU A 108 10.72 4.22 -17.96
C GLU A 108 11.36 4.61 -16.62
N ASN A 109 10.74 5.53 -15.88
CA ASN A 109 11.21 5.92 -14.55
C ASN A 109 11.20 4.75 -13.57
N PHE A 110 10.10 4.00 -13.53
CA PHE A 110 9.94 2.85 -12.63
C PHE A 110 10.98 1.76 -12.93
N LEU A 111 11.07 1.31 -14.18
CA LEU A 111 12.01 0.27 -14.62
C LEU A 111 13.47 0.68 -14.41
N ALA A 112 13.81 1.96 -14.61
CA ALA A 112 15.15 2.48 -14.36
C ALA A 112 15.54 2.52 -12.88
N THR A 113 14.59 2.30 -11.96
CA THR A 113 14.79 2.38 -10.51
C THR A 113 14.80 1.01 -9.84
N LEU A 114 14.14 0.02 -10.44
CA LEU A 114 14.02 -1.32 -9.87
C LEU A 114 15.38 -2.02 -9.70
N PRO A 115 15.59 -2.73 -8.58
CA PRO A 115 16.77 -3.57 -8.39
C PRO A 115 16.80 -4.75 -9.37
N LYS A 116 18.00 -5.09 -9.85
CA LYS A 116 18.21 -6.20 -10.82
C LYS A 116 18.48 -7.55 -10.16
N ASP A 117 18.16 -7.68 -8.87
CA ASP A 117 18.54 -8.84 -8.06
C ASP A 117 17.60 -10.04 -8.20
N GLY A 118 16.61 -9.95 -9.10
CA GLY A 118 15.85 -11.09 -9.65
C GLY A 118 14.85 -11.74 -8.69
N THR A 119 14.69 -11.23 -7.47
CA THR A 119 13.71 -11.78 -6.50
C THR A 119 12.98 -10.64 -5.82
N MET A 120 11.75 -10.39 -6.25
CA MET A 120 10.85 -9.42 -5.66
C MET A 120 9.41 -9.92 -5.77
N LEU A 121 8.53 -9.34 -4.97
CA LEU A 121 7.09 -9.45 -5.18
C LEU A 121 6.69 -8.82 -6.53
N PRO A 122 5.48 -9.08 -7.05
CA PRO A 122 4.99 -8.39 -8.25
C PRO A 122 5.20 -6.87 -8.15
N PRO A 123 5.56 -6.19 -9.24
CA PRO A 123 5.54 -4.74 -9.25
C PRO A 123 4.11 -4.24 -8.95
N ALA A 124 3.98 -3.18 -8.16
CA ALA A 124 2.69 -2.55 -7.89
C ALA A 124 2.58 -1.19 -8.57
N VAL A 125 1.38 -0.85 -9.00
CA VAL A 125 1.03 0.49 -9.51
C VAL A 125 -0.03 1.07 -8.61
N ASP A 126 0.30 2.18 -7.96
CA ASP A 126 -0.60 2.94 -7.10
C ASP A 126 -1.34 3.96 -7.97
N LEU A 127 -2.65 3.72 -8.11
CA LEU A 127 -3.58 4.51 -8.89
C LEU A 127 -4.61 5.13 -7.94
N GLU A 128 -4.36 6.37 -7.57
CA GLU A 128 -5.24 7.14 -6.70
C GLU A 128 -5.29 8.62 -7.06
N TYR A 129 -6.21 9.35 -6.42
CA TYR A 129 -6.40 10.77 -6.65
C TYR A 129 -5.41 11.68 -5.93
N VAL A 130 -4.77 11.15 -4.89
CA VAL A 130 -3.76 11.87 -4.11
C VAL A 130 -2.51 12.06 -4.97
N GLY A 131 -1.64 13.00 -4.59
CA GLY A 131 -0.37 13.24 -5.26
C GLY A 131 -0.32 14.58 -6.00
N ASN A 132 0.62 14.68 -6.95
CA ASN A 132 0.99 15.95 -7.56
C ASN A 132 0.08 16.42 -8.71
N CYS A 133 -0.87 15.59 -9.16
CA CYS A 133 -1.73 15.87 -10.29
C CYS A 133 -3.16 16.22 -9.87
N LYS A 134 -3.63 17.38 -10.31
CA LYS A 134 -5.00 17.86 -10.07
C LYS A 134 -5.96 17.51 -11.22
N GLU A 135 -5.44 17.05 -12.35
CA GLU A 135 -6.26 16.67 -13.51
C GLU A 135 -7.01 15.37 -13.25
N ARG A 136 -8.19 15.26 -13.85
CA ARG A 136 -9.07 14.10 -13.78
C ARG A 136 -9.50 13.76 -15.21
N PRO A 137 -8.63 13.07 -15.97
CA PRO A 137 -8.94 12.70 -17.36
C PRO A 137 -10.16 11.79 -17.41
N THR A 138 -10.82 11.68 -18.55
CA THR A 138 -11.88 10.68 -18.71
C THR A 138 -11.28 9.26 -18.72
N PRO A 139 -12.05 8.22 -18.39
CA PRO A 139 -11.59 6.83 -18.50
C PRO A 139 -10.96 6.49 -19.86
N GLU A 140 -11.53 7.02 -20.95
CA GLU A 140 -11.02 6.81 -22.32
C GLU A 140 -9.67 7.47 -22.56
N ALA A 141 -9.42 8.61 -21.92
CA ALA A 141 -8.14 9.32 -21.99
C ALA A 141 -7.08 8.69 -21.08
N LEU A 142 -7.46 8.14 -19.93
CA LEU A 142 -6.55 7.48 -19.00
C LEU A 142 -6.09 6.11 -19.50
N LYS A 143 -7.02 5.33 -20.07
CA LYS A 143 -6.78 3.95 -20.50
C LYS A 143 -5.49 3.74 -21.31
N PRO A 144 -5.20 4.48 -22.39
CA PRO A 144 -3.98 4.25 -23.17
C PRO A 144 -2.70 4.48 -22.37
N GLU A 145 -2.70 5.39 -21.39
CA GLU A 145 -1.54 5.65 -20.54
C GLU A 145 -1.31 4.53 -19.54
N VAL A 146 -2.38 4.04 -18.91
CA VAL A 146 -2.31 2.87 -18.02
C VAL A 146 -1.86 1.64 -18.82
N ASP A 147 -2.47 1.37 -19.97
CA ASP A 147 -2.10 0.23 -20.82
C ASP A 147 -0.62 0.31 -21.27
N ALA A 148 -0.12 1.50 -21.62
CA ALA A 148 1.28 1.70 -21.97
C ALA A 148 2.22 1.40 -20.79
N PHE A 149 1.87 1.86 -19.60
CA PHE A 149 2.67 1.59 -18.40
C PHE A 149 2.74 0.09 -18.10
N PHE A 150 1.59 -0.56 -17.97
CA PHE A 150 1.51 -1.98 -17.64
C PHE A 150 2.19 -2.84 -18.71
N GLY A 151 1.93 -2.56 -20.00
CA GLY A 151 2.55 -3.30 -21.10
C GLY A 151 4.08 -3.26 -21.04
N MET A 152 4.68 -2.08 -20.86
CA MET A 152 6.13 -1.94 -20.79
C MET A 152 6.73 -2.61 -19.56
N VAL A 153 6.09 -2.46 -18.39
CA VAL A 153 6.60 -3.01 -17.13
C VAL A 153 6.53 -4.53 -17.13
N GLU A 154 5.41 -5.10 -17.56
CA GLU A 154 5.21 -6.55 -17.56
C GLU A 154 6.05 -7.23 -18.65
N GLU A 155 6.23 -6.59 -19.81
CA GLU A 155 7.15 -7.07 -20.84
C GLU A 155 8.60 -7.12 -20.32
N ALA A 156 9.04 -6.05 -19.64
CA ALA A 156 10.40 -5.96 -19.15
C ALA A 156 10.69 -6.91 -17.97
N LEU A 157 9.70 -7.17 -17.12
CA LEU A 157 9.86 -8.01 -15.93
C LEU A 157 9.41 -9.46 -16.13
N GLY A 158 8.72 -9.77 -17.23
CA GLY A 158 8.22 -11.10 -17.55
C GLY A 158 7.15 -11.60 -16.57
N ARG A 159 6.44 -10.70 -15.91
CA ARG A 159 5.43 -11.02 -14.89
C ARG A 159 4.38 -9.92 -14.76
N GLU A 160 3.18 -10.30 -14.33
CA GLU A 160 2.07 -9.37 -14.11
C GLU A 160 2.35 -8.42 -12.94
N ALA A 161 1.90 -7.17 -13.11
CA ALA A 161 1.84 -6.17 -12.06
C ALA A 161 0.53 -6.26 -11.27
N ILE A 162 0.51 -5.67 -10.08
CA ILE A 162 -0.69 -5.52 -9.26
C ILE A 162 -1.15 -4.06 -9.24
N ILE A 163 -2.47 -3.88 -9.12
CA ILE A 163 -3.07 -2.54 -9.02
C ILE A 163 -3.39 -2.27 -7.57
N TYR A 164 -2.77 -1.25 -6.99
CA TYR A 164 -3.31 -0.61 -5.80
C TYR A 164 -4.29 0.48 -6.22
N ALA A 165 -5.50 0.45 -5.66
CA ALA A 165 -6.49 1.49 -5.89
C ALA A 165 -7.50 1.58 -4.73
N PRO A 166 -7.84 2.80 -4.27
CA PRO A 166 -8.99 3.02 -3.41
C PRO A 166 -10.33 2.80 -4.13
N GLU A 167 -11.41 2.55 -3.38
CA GLU A 167 -12.73 2.22 -3.94
C GLU A 167 -13.35 3.33 -4.79
N ASP A 168 -13.10 4.61 -4.47
CA ASP A 168 -13.56 5.74 -5.27
C ASP A 168 -12.85 5.81 -6.63
N PHE A 169 -11.54 5.57 -6.67
CA PHE A 169 -10.80 5.47 -7.93
C PHE A 169 -11.31 4.30 -8.79
N LEU A 170 -11.55 3.13 -8.18
CA LEU A 170 -12.10 1.97 -8.90
C LEU A 170 -13.53 2.21 -9.40
N ALA A 171 -14.34 3.00 -8.69
CA ALA A 171 -15.69 3.35 -9.13
C ALA A 171 -15.68 4.21 -10.40
N ASP A 172 -14.70 5.12 -10.51
CA ASP A 172 -14.62 6.06 -11.64
C ASP A 172 -13.81 5.51 -12.82
N TYR A 173 -12.75 4.74 -12.56
CA TYR A 173 -11.80 4.28 -13.59
C TYR A 173 -11.68 2.77 -13.74
N GLY A 174 -12.38 1.96 -12.94
CA GLY A 174 -12.20 0.50 -12.93
C GLY A 174 -12.29 -0.14 -14.32
N ASP A 175 -13.21 0.33 -15.17
CA ASP A 175 -13.38 -0.16 -16.55
C ASP A 175 -12.24 0.24 -17.50
N ALA A 176 -11.45 1.26 -17.15
CA ALA A 176 -10.27 1.68 -17.90
C ALA A 176 -9.01 0.84 -17.56
N LEU A 177 -8.99 0.20 -16.39
CA LEU A 177 -7.83 -0.52 -15.89
C LEU A 177 -7.73 -1.92 -16.49
N PRO A 178 -6.51 -2.46 -16.67
CA PRO A 178 -6.34 -3.86 -17.05
C PRO A 178 -6.79 -4.80 -15.93
N ASP A 179 -7.30 -5.97 -16.30
CA ASP A 179 -7.66 -7.02 -15.33
C ASP A 179 -6.38 -7.58 -14.68
N ARG A 180 -6.14 -7.21 -13.42
CA ARG A 180 -4.94 -7.57 -12.66
C ARG A 180 -5.30 -7.82 -11.19
N PRO A 181 -4.49 -8.59 -10.44
CA PRO A 181 -4.72 -8.76 -9.02
C PRO A 181 -4.75 -7.42 -8.29
N LEU A 182 -5.78 -7.21 -7.47
CA LEU A 182 -5.97 -5.95 -6.76
C LEU A 182 -5.30 -5.94 -5.38
N TRP A 183 -4.70 -4.81 -5.06
CA TRP A 183 -4.37 -4.38 -3.72
C TRP A 183 -5.39 -3.33 -3.29
N ARG A 184 -6.43 -3.76 -2.57
CA ARG A 184 -7.54 -2.88 -2.19
C ARG A 184 -7.22 -2.12 -0.92
N ARG A 185 -7.49 -0.81 -0.92
CA ARG A 185 -7.57 -0.01 0.31
C ARG A 185 -8.99 -0.03 0.86
N SER A 186 -9.19 -0.73 1.98
CA SER A 186 -10.47 -0.77 2.70
C SER A 186 -10.22 -0.63 4.19
N VAL A 187 -10.31 0.59 4.71
CA VAL A 187 -9.91 0.88 6.08
C VAL A 187 -10.99 0.40 7.08
N PHE A 188 -10.57 -0.26 8.16
CA PHE A 188 -11.43 -0.73 9.28
C PHE A 188 -12.47 -1.82 8.97
N ARG A 189 -12.55 -2.29 7.72
CA ARG A 189 -13.43 -3.39 7.31
C ARG A 189 -12.82 -4.17 6.15
N PRO A 190 -13.08 -5.48 6.04
CA PRO A 190 -12.67 -6.25 4.85
C PRO A 190 -13.21 -5.62 3.56
N PRO A 191 -12.50 -5.76 2.43
CA PRO A 191 -13.03 -5.41 1.12
C PRO A 191 -14.35 -6.14 0.85
N HIS A 192 -15.32 -5.45 0.24
CA HIS A 192 -16.63 -6.05 -0.06
C HIS A 192 -16.57 -7.10 -1.15
N LYS A 193 -15.72 -6.86 -2.15
CA LYS A 193 -15.45 -7.78 -3.24
C LYS A 193 -14.28 -8.67 -2.84
N ASP A 194 -14.32 -9.93 -3.25
CA ASP A 194 -13.31 -10.93 -2.91
C ASP A 194 -12.22 -11.08 -3.99
N ASP A 195 -12.05 -10.07 -4.84
CA ASP A 195 -11.19 -10.01 -6.04
C ASP A 195 -9.80 -9.41 -5.77
N TRP A 196 -9.31 -9.51 -4.53
CA TRP A 196 -8.05 -8.89 -4.10
C TRP A 196 -6.99 -9.93 -3.75
N LEU A 197 -5.72 -9.56 -3.96
CA LEU A 197 -4.53 -10.25 -3.50
C LEU A 197 -4.01 -9.64 -2.19
N LEU A 198 -4.00 -8.31 -2.11
CA LEU A 198 -3.57 -7.56 -0.94
C LEU A 198 -4.70 -6.66 -0.43
N TRP A 199 -4.72 -6.44 0.88
CA TRP A 199 -5.68 -5.55 1.52
C TRP A 199 -4.94 -4.61 2.47
N GLN A 200 -4.95 -3.30 2.16
CA GLN A 200 -4.55 -2.25 3.09
C GLN A 200 -5.71 -1.93 4.04
N TYR A 201 -5.53 -2.25 5.32
CA TYR A 201 -6.60 -2.19 6.32
C TYR A 201 -6.48 -1.01 7.29
N THR A 202 -5.30 -0.37 7.36
CA THR A 202 -5.07 0.89 8.10
C THR A 202 -3.90 1.67 7.50
N PHE A 203 -3.92 2.99 7.68
CA PHE A 203 -2.85 3.92 7.30
C PHE A 203 -2.21 4.64 8.52
N THR A 204 -2.65 4.28 9.72
CA THR A 204 -2.14 4.83 10.99
C THR A 204 -1.67 3.70 11.91
N GLY A 205 -1.15 2.62 11.31
CA GLY A 205 -0.67 1.48 12.06
C GLY A 205 0.61 1.80 12.81
N PHE A 206 0.93 0.94 13.77
CA PHE A 206 2.18 0.94 14.50
C PHE A 206 2.89 -0.40 14.30
N VAL A 207 4.18 -0.33 14.00
CA VAL A 207 5.11 -1.46 13.87
C VAL A 207 6.41 -1.08 14.58
N ASP A 208 6.93 -1.96 15.43
CA ASP A 208 8.20 -1.70 16.10
C ASP A 208 9.33 -1.51 15.07
N GLY A 209 10.15 -0.47 15.28
CA GLY A 209 11.19 -0.04 14.33
C GLY A 209 10.76 1.06 13.36
N ILE A 210 9.52 1.55 13.42
CA ILE A 210 9.05 2.72 12.66
C ILE A 210 8.47 3.75 13.65
N GLU A 211 9.01 4.96 13.68
CA GLU A 211 8.53 6.02 14.58
C GLU A 211 7.22 6.66 14.10
N GLU A 212 7.08 6.77 12.78
CA GLU A 212 5.90 7.36 12.13
C GLU A 212 4.76 6.34 11.96
N GLY A 213 3.56 6.84 11.66
CA GLY A 213 2.45 5.98 11.25
C GLY A 213 2.79 5.20 9.96
N VAL A 214 2.37 3.93 9.91
CA VAL A 214 2.64 3.05 8.76
C VAL A 214 1.38 2.36 8.26
N ASP A 215 1.33 2.18 6.95
CA ASP A 215 0.25 1.48 6.27
C ASP A 215 0.41 -0.03 6.48
N LEU A 216 -0.65 -0.68 6.96
CA LEU A 216 -0.64 -2.11 7.25
C LEU A 216 -1.51 -2.89 6.29
N ASN A 217 -0.97 -4.03 5.89
CA ASN A 217 -1.50 -4.87 4.84
C ASN A 217 -1.61 -6.32 5.28
N VAL A 218 -2.53 -7.04 4.66
CA VAL A 218 -2.57 -8.50 4.67
C VAL A 218 -2.55 -9.05 3.24
N LEU A 219 -1.94 -10.21 3.07
CA LEU A 219 -2.05 -11.02 1.86
C LEU A 219 -3.26 -11.96 1.98
N LYS A 220 -4.00 -12.12 0.89
CA LYS A 220 -5.04 -13.14 0.79
C LYS A 220 -4.41 -14.52 0.68
N GLY A 221 -4.38 -15.25 1.79
CA GLY A 221 -3.84 -16.59 1.88
C GLY A 221 -2.71 -16.71 2.90
N ASP A 222 -1.82 -17.67 2.66
CA ASP A 222 -0.76 -18.06 3.58
C ASP A 222 0.65 -17.88 2.99
N GLU A 223 1.66 -18.37 3.71
CA GLU A 223 3.07 -18.32 3.30
C GLU A 223 3.33 -19.02 1.96
N ALA A 224 2.52 -19.99 1.57
CA ALA A 224 2.65 -20.64 0.27
C ALA A 224 2.22 -19.71 -0.86
N VAL A 225 1.18 -18.90 -0.64
CA VAL A 225 0.78 -17.84 -1.57
C VAL A 225 1.90 -16.79 -1.68
N LEU A 226 2.45 -16.32 -0.55
CA LEU A 226 3.56 -15.36 -0.55
C LEU A 226 4.76 -15.89 -1.33
N SER A 227 5.16 -17.14 -1.05
CA SER A 227 6.27 -17.81 -1.73
C SER A 227 6.05 -17.94 -3.24
N LYS A 228 4.80 -18.12 -3.69
CA LYS A 228 4.47 -18.14 -5.11
C LYS A 228 4.64 -16.76 -5.75
N GLN A 229 4.36 -15.68 -5.02
CA GLN A 229 4.55 -14.31 -5.51
C GLN A 229 6.03 -13.92 -5.67
N LEU A 230 6.97 -14.66 -5.08
CA LEU A 230 8.41 -14.40 -5.23
C LEU A 230 9.06 -15.11 -6.43
N ARG A 231 8.30 -15.97 -7.13
CA ARG A 231 8.78 -16.77 -8.26
C ARG A 231 8.54 -16.10 -9.60
#